data_AF-A0A965UWP4-F1
#
_entry.id   AF-A0A965UWP4-F1
#
_cell.length_a   1.000
_cell.length_b   1.000
_cell.length_c   1.000
_cell.angle_alpha   90.00
_cell.angle_beta   90.00
_cell.angle_gamma   90.00
#
_symmetry.space_group_name_H-M   'P 1'
#
loop_
_entity.id
_entity.type
_entity.pdbx_description
1 polymer ?
#
loop_
_entity_poly.entity_id
_entity_poly.type
_entity_poly.pdbx_seq_one_letter_code
_entity_poly.pdbx_strand_id
1 'polypeptide(L)'
;FDRGQQLIDKLQSRFPDYKIVDLSKIRAERFFEPTGSIVGIVDRFGMEKRHIEAFKSQEEAFDLNLTTRHIDRDARSIGDPRPLPMLKEMLTKAVKFSQGRDIIIWTNDDVQILDLNKIKAHVARFGVVGVRRDPSHMGRELFAFRWDWLVDRLYHFPDCAAASPWFDLAVAAWIRKQFGWVSTMDNLMEDRYPAEIPNEGILIHPYHPSSWTNSMEMPASKWNERIFKSLIV
;
A
#
# COMPACT_ATOMS: atom_id res chain seq x y z
N PHE A 1 16.68 37.81 7.38
CA PHE A 1 16.37 36.85 8.45
C PHE A 1 15.20 37.28 9.35
N ASP A 2 14.71 38.53 9.30
CA ASP A 2 13.79 39.06 10.31
C ASP A 2 12.28 39.08 9.93
N ARG A 3 11.91 38.63 8.73
CA ARG A 3 10.51 38.66 8.26
C ARG A 3 9.63 37.54 8.83
N GLY A 4 10.23 36.41 9.22
CA GLY A 4 9.50 35.25 9.74
C GLY A 4 8.95 35.49 11.15
N GLN A 5 9.80 36.04 12.04
CA GLN A 5 9.41 36.32 13.42
C GLN A 5 8.31 37.39 13.48
N GLN A 6 8.43 38.46 12.68
CA GLN A 6 7.38 39.49 12.59
C GLN A 6 6.01 38.96 12.13
N LEU A 7 5.98 37.93 11.28
CA LEU A 7 4.72 37.30 10.85
C LEU A 7 4.12 36.45 11.97
N ILE A 8 4.94 35.68 12.68
CA ILE A 8 4.53 34.86 13.81
C ILE A 8 3.95 35.73 14.93
N ASP A 9 4.65 36.83 15.27
CA ASP A 9 4.22 37.75 16.32
C ASP A 9 2.88 38.42 15.98
N LYS A 10 2.69 38.83 14.72
CA LYS A 10 1.41 39.38 14.24
C LYS A 10 0.28 38.37 14.35
N LEU A 11 0.52 37.12 13.95
CA LEU A 11 -0.49 36.06 14.02
C LEU A 11 -0.82 35.72 15.48
N GLN A 12 0.17 35.64 16.36
CA GLN A 12 -0.04 35.31 17.77
C GLN A 12 -0.83 36.42 18.49
N SER A 13 -0.60 37.69 18.15
CA SER A 13 -1.40 38.81 18.68
C SER A 13 -2.86 38.77 18.22
N ARG A 14 -3.11 38.25 17.00
CA ARG A 14 -4.44 38.19 16.40
C ARG A 14 -5.24 36.96 16.86
N PHE A 15 -4.54 35.91 17.29
CA PHE A 15 -5.11 34.64 17.71
C PHE A 15 -4.48 34.19 19.04
N PRO A 16 -4.71 34.91 20.16
CA PRO A 16 -4.02 34.65 21.42
C PRO A 16 -4.30 33.25 22.00
N ASP A 17 -5.45 32.67 21.66
CA ASP A 17 -5.86 31.33 22.13
C ASP A 17 -5.27 30.18 21.30
N TYR A 18 -4.62 30.49 20.17
CA TYR A 18 -4.04 29.49 19.28
C TYR A 18 -2.54 29.37 19.53
N LYS A 19 -2.06 28.13 19.69
CA LYS A 19 -0.63 27.83 19.74
C LYS A 19 -0.06 27.86 18.33
N ILE A 20 0.58 28.95 17.94
CA ILE A 20 1.24 29.04 16.64
C ILE A 20 2.58 28.32 16.71
N VAL A 21 2.70 27.23 15.97
CA VAL A 21 3.91 26.42 15.91
C VAL A 21 4.79 26.92 14.76
N ASP A 22 5.96 27.46 15.10
CA ASP A 22 6.97 27.84 14.11
C ASP A 22 7.61 26.58 13.50
N LEU A 23 7.12 26.18 12.32
CA LEU A 23 7.61 25.01 11.60
C LEU A 23 9.10 25.13 11.19
N SER A 24 9.69 26.33 11.21
CA SER A 24 11.12 26.52 10.94
C SER A 24 12.02 26.22 12.15
N LYS A 25 11.44 26.22 13.37
CA LYS A 25 12.09 25.82 14.63
C LYS A 25 11.87 24.36 14.97
N ILE A 26 10.90 23.71 14.33
CA ILE A 26 10.91 22.26 14.21
C ILE A 26 12.13 21.93 13.35
N ARG A 27 13.26 21.63 14.00
CA ARG A 27 14.33 20.89 13.34
C ARG A 27 13.68 19.61 12.85
N ALA A 28 13.38 19.56 11.55
CA ALA A 28 13.25 18.28 10.88
C ALA A 28 14.55 17.55 11.20
N GLU A 29 14.48 16.60 12.11
CA GLU A 29 15.57 15.67 12.36
C GLU A 29 15.81 14.97 11.02
N ARG A 30 16.69 15.55 10.20
CA ARG A 30 17.37 14.88 9.10
C ARG A 30 18.32 13.88 9.73
N PHE A 31 17.79 12.76 10.22
CA PHE A 31 18.56 11.58 10.59
C PHE A 31 17.62 10.39 10.64
N PHE A 32 17.57 9.58 9.58
CA PHE A 32 17.51 8.11 9.63
C PHE A 32 18.05 7.68 8.26
N GLU A 33 19.30 7.25 8.14
CA GLU A 33 19.77 5.95 8.62
C GLU A 33 20.96 6.13 9.59
N PRO A 34 21.12 5.31 10.65
CA PRO A 34 21.20 3.85 10.54
C PRO A 34 20.63 3.07 11.74
N THR A 35 19.53 2.34 11.57
CA THR A 35 19.19 1.07 12.26
C THR A 35 17.78 0.64 11.81
N GLY A 36 17.67 -0.58 11.28
CA GLY A 36 16.39 -1.30 11.20
C GLY A 36 15.38 -0.79 10.16
N SER A 37 15.66 -0.88 8.86
CA SER A 37 14.60 -0.74 7.84
C SER A 37 13.65 -1.93 7.91
N ILE A 38 12.74 -1.93 8.87
CA ILE A 38 11.73 -2.98 8.99
C ILE A 38 10.71 -2.75 7.88
N VAL A 39 10.73 -3.64 6.90
CA VAL A 39 9.70 -3.73 5.88
C VAL A 39 8.68 -4.73 6.40
N GLY A 40 7.45 -4.28 6.63
CA GLY A 40 6.32 -5.17 6.85
C GLY A 40 5.78 -5.60 5.49
N ILE A 41 5.94 -6.88 5.13
CA ILE A 41 5.39 -7.47 3.91
C ILE A 41 4.12 -8.22 4.30
N VAL A 42 2.98 -7.86 3.75
CA VAL A 42 1.74 -8.63 3.93
C VAL A 42 1.44 -9.39 2.65
N ASP A 43 1.40 -10.71 2.74
CA ASP A 43 1.05 -11.56 1.60
C ASP A 43 -0.47 -11.63 1.37
N ARG A 44 -0.90 -12.35 0.32
CA ARG A 44 -2.31 -12.45 -0.06
C ARG A 44 -3.21 -13.14 0.97
N PHE A 45 -2.64 -13.87 1.94
CA PHE A 45 -3.38 -14.55 2.99
C PHE A 45 -3.47 -13.72 4.27
N GLY A 46 -2.88 -12.52 4.27
CA GLY A 46 -2.80 -11.68 5.46
C GLY A 46 -1.68 -12.09 6.41
N MET A 47 -0.72 -12.91 5.95
CA MET A 47 0.46 -13.24 6.73
C MET A 47 1.47 -12.10 6.59
N GLU A 48 2.00 -11.63 7.72
CA GLU A 48 2.86 -10.45 7.81
C GLU A 48 4.33 -10.87 8.02
N LYS A 49 5.28 -10.32 7.25
CA LYS A 49 6.72 -10.65 7.34
C LYS A 49 7.52 -9.39 7.64
N ARG A 50 8.36 -9.40 8.68
CA ARG A 50 9.32 -8.31 8.97
C ARG A 50 10.68 -8.62 8.33
N HIS A 51 11.12 -7.83 7.36
CA HIS A 51 12.32 -8.16 6.59
C HIS A 51 13.62 -7.54 7.16
N ILE A 52 14.24 -8.22 8.14
CA ILE A 52 15.72 -8.22 8.33
C ILE A 52 16.28 -9.66 8.45
N GLU A 53 15.49 -10.67 8.82
CA GLU A 53 15.98 -12.06 9.01
C GLU A 53 15.16 -13.17 8.30
N ALA A 54 14.20 -12.82 7.45
CA ALA A 54 13.17 -13.76 6.97
C ALA A 54 13.59 -14.75 5.86
N PHE A 55 14.89 -14.91 5.58
CA PHE A 55 15.37 -15.92 4.61
C PHE A 55 16.30 -16.98 5.20
N LYS A 56 16.58 -16.96 6.52
CA LYS A 56 17.53 -17.92 7.12
C LYS A 56 17.10 -18.62 8.40
N SER A 57 15.99 -18.28 9.03
CA SER A 57 15.54 -19.07 10.17
C SER A 57 14.04 -18.93 10.37
N GLN A 58 13.43 -20.06 10.73
CA GLN A 58 12.13 -20.19 11.37
C GLN A 58 10.91 -20.33 10.45
N GLU A 59 10.79 -21.51 9.84
CA GLU A 59 9.52 -22.04 9.32
C GLU A 59 8.52 -22.33 10.46
N GLU A 60 8.99 -22.82 11.62
CA GLU A 60 8.11 -23.31 12.70
C GLU A 60 7.56 -22.24 13.67
N ALA A 61 8.25 -21.10 13.86
CA ALA A 61 7.79 -20.04 14.78
C ALA A 61 6.91 -18.97 14.09
N PHE A 62 6.95 -18.94 12.76
CA PHE A 62 6.35 -17.91 11.91
C PHE A 62 4.83 -18.09 11.74
N ASP A 63 4.37 -19.34 11.71
CA ASP A 63 2.94 -19.70 11.58
C ASP A 63 2.10 -19.37 12.83
N LEU A 64 2.73 -19.23 14.00
CA LEU A 64 2.00 -19.08 15.27
C LEU A 64 1.56 -17.64 15.55
N ASN A 65 2.21 -16.63 14.97
CA ASN A 65 1.93 -15.21 15.25
C ASN A 65 1.18 -14.47 14.12
N LEU A 66 0.85 -15.15 13.02
CA LEU A 66 0.34 -14.53 11.79
C LEU A 66 -1.01 -15.07 11.33
N THR A 67 -1.82 -15.58 12.25
CA THR A 67 -3.06 -16.24 11.83
C THR A 67 -4.16 -15.24 11.45
N THR A 68 -4.96 -15.61 10.45
CA THR A 68 -6.21 -14.92 10.06
C THR A 68 -7.27 -14.89 11.16
N ARG A 69 -6.99 -15.43 12.36
CA ARG A 69 -7.89 -15.55 13.52
C ARG A 69 -8.49 -14.22 14.02
N HIS A 70 -8.07 -13.09 13.47
CA HIS A 70 -8.61 -11.76 13.77
C HIS A 70 -8.97 -10.95 12.51
N ILE A 71 -9.16 -11.60 11.35
CA ILE A 71 -9.81 -10.94 10.20
C ILE A 71 -11.31 -11.08 10.43
N ASP A 72 -11.94 -10.02 10.93
CA ASP A 72 -13.36 -10.05 11.29
C ASP A 72 -14.25 -10.14 10.05
N ARG A 73 -13.72 -9.74 8.89
CA ARG A 73 -14.44 -9.70 7.63
C ARG A 73 -13.62 -10.24 6.47
N ASP A 74 -14.20 -11.21 5.77
CA ASP A 74 -13.69 -11.79 4.52
C ASP A 74 -14.77 -11.71 3.43
N ALA A 75 -14.50 -12.29 2.26
CA ALA A 75 -15.40 -12.23 1.12
C ALA A 75 -16.75 -12.94 1.35
N ARG A 76 -16.92 -13.73 2.41
CA ARG A 76 -18.25 -14.27 2.78
C ARG A 76 -19.21 -13.18 3.22
N SER A 77 -18.70 -12.07 3.73
CA SER A 77 -19.50 -10.89 4.07
C SER A 77 -20.15 -10.20 2.86
N ILE A 78 -19.64 -10.47 1.66
CA ILE A 78 -20.18 -9.98 0.38
C ILE A 78 -20.78 -11.12 -0.46
N GLY A 79 -21.04 -12.26 0.18
CA GLY A 79 -21.71 -13.42 -0.43
C GLY A 79 -20.81 -14.38 -1.21
N ASP A 80 -19.48 -14.20 -1.22
CA ASP A 80 -18.57 -15.17 -1.83
C ASP A 80 -18.40 -16.40 -0.92
N PRO A 81 -18.52 -17.64 -1.41
CA PRO A 81 -18.31 -18.82 -0.56
C PRO A 81 -16.87 -19.00 -0.09
N ARG A 82 -15.90 -18.34 -0.73
CA ARG A 82 -14.47 -18.45 -0.40
C ARG A 82 -14.13 -17.47 0.73
N PRO A 83 -13.31 -17.87 1.73
CA PRO A 83 -12.89 -16.99 2.81
C PRO A 83 -11.72 -16.08 2.39
N LEU A 84 -11.88 -15.32 1.29
CA LEU A 84 -10.83 -14.42 0.81
C LEU A 84 -10.73 -13.20 1.72
N PRO A 85 -9.54 -12.82 2.20
CA PRO A 85 -9.41 -11.70 3.11
C PRO A 85 -9.76 -10.38 2.41
N MET A 86 -10.38 -9.45 3.14
CA MET A 86 -10.63 -8.10 2.64
C MET A 86 -9.34 -7.28 2.77
N LEU A 87 -8.92 -6.65 1.68
CA LEU A 87 -7.64 -5.93 1.59
C LEU A 87 -7.54 -4.80 2.62
N LYS A 88 -8.63 -4.07 2.86
CA LYS A 88 -8.65 -3.01 3.87
C LYS A 88 -8.44 -3.54 5.29
N GLU A 89 -8.96 -4.73 5.62
CA GLU A 89 -8.72 -5.39 6.91
C GLU A 89 -7.24 -5.80 7.03
N MET A 90 -6.67 -6.38 5.98
CA MET A 90 -5.25 -6.75 5.93
C MET A 90 -4.34 -5.54 6.15
N LEU A 91 -4.61 -4.43 5.45
CA LEU A 91 -3.84 -3.19 5.58
C LEU A 91 -4.04 -2.53 6.96
N THR A 92 -5.24 -2.61 7.52
CA THR A 92 -5.52 -2.12 8.89
C THR A 92 -4.69 -2.87 9.93
N LYS A 93 -4.54 -4.18 9.77
CA LYS A 93 -3.64 -4.97 10.62
C LYS A 93 -2.19 -4.58 10.42
N ALA A 94 -1.72 -4.53 9.17
CA ALA A 94 -0.35 -4.12 8.83
C ALA A 94 0.03 -2.80 9.52
N VAL A 95 -0.88 -1.82 9.48
CA VAL A 95 -0.75 -0.51 10.14
C VAL A 95 -0.63 -0.63 11.67
N LYS A 96 -1.42 -1.51 12.31
CA LYS A 96 -1.37 -1.73 13.77
C LYS A 96 -0.07 -2.40 14.21
N PHE A 97 0.51 -3.27 13.38
CA PHE A 97 1.74 -3.99 13.69
C PHE A 97 3.02 -3.23 13.35
N SER A 98 2.93 -2.27 12.43
CA SER A 98 4.05 -1.38 12.09
C SER A 98 4.30 -0.30 13.14
N GLN A 99 5.54 0.17 13.23
CA GLN A 99 6.00 1.12 14.25
C GLN A 99 6.01 2.59 13.78
N GLY A 100 4.99 3.02 13.02
CA GLY A 100 4.85 4.44 12.63
C GLY A 100 5.82 4.93 11.54
N ARG A 101 6.91 4.22 11.28
CA ARG A 101 7.97 4.57 10.33
C ARG A 101 8.21 3.53 9.24
N ASP A 102 7.47 2.43 9.29
CA ASP A 102 7.70 1.31 8.40
C ASP A 102 7.13 1.59 7.00
N ILE A 103 7.66 0.84 6.03
CA ILE A 103 7.04 0.70 4.71
C ILE A 103 6.24 -0.60 4.74
N ILE A 104 4.95 -0.47 4.45
CA ILE A 104 4.03 -1.59 4.30
C ILE A 104 4.03 -1.97 2.83
N ILE A 105 4.49 -3.18 2.53
CA ILE A 105 4.49 -3.74 1.19
C ILE A 105 3.42 -4.81 1.13
N TRP A 106 2.54 -4.70 0.14
CA TRP A 106 1.63 -5.74 -0.23
C TRP A 106 2.05 -6.27 -1.60
N THR A 107 2.09 -7.60 -1.76
CA THR A 107 2.34 -8.24 -3.05
C THR A 107 1.27 -9.25 -3.36
N ASN A 108 1.03 -9.48 -4.64
CA ASN A 108 0.45 -10.74 -5.08
C ASN A 108 1.50 -11.84 -4.80
N ASP A 109 1.09 -12.96 -4.24
CA ASP A 109 1.94 -14.02 -3.65
C ASP A 109 2.85 -14.75 -4.66
N ASP A 110 2.81 -14.32 -5.91
CA ASP A 110 3.53 -14.88 -7.05
C ASP A 110 4.64 -13.97 -7.60
N VAL A 111 5.11 -13.00 -6.82
CA VAL A 111 6.31 -12.23 -7.17
C VAL A 111 7.44 -12.40 -6.16
N GLN A 112 8.66 -12.48 -6.67
CA GLN A 112 9.88 -12.38 -5.89
C GLN A 112 10.43 -10.96 -6.01
N ILE A 113 10.71 -10.34 -4.87
CA ILE A 113 11.31 -9.00 -4.80
C ILE A 113 12.83 -9.13 -4.92
N LEU A 114 13.40 -8.50 -5.94
CA LEU A 114 14.84 -8.49 -6.21
C LEU A 114 15.54 -7.24 -5.66
N ASP A 115 14.92 -6.07 -5.76
CA ASP A 115 15.49 -4.79 -5.29
C ASP A 115 14.43 -3.88 -4.66
N LEU A 116 14.53 -3.68 -3.35
CA LEU A 116 13.65 -2.79 -2.59
C LEU A 116 14.11 -1.33 -2.55
N ASN A 117 15.34 -1.01 -2.96
CA ASN A 117 15.91 0.32 -2.76
C ASN A 117 15.14 1.38 -3.56
N LYS A 118 14.77 1.06 -4.81
CA LYS A 118 13.94 1.94 -5.64
C LYS A 118 12.58 2.21 -4.99
N ILE A 119 11.95 1.18 -4.41
CA ILE A 119 10.67 1.29 -3.70
C ILE A 119 10.80 2.14 -2.46
N LYS A 120 11.81 1.89 -1.62
CA LYS A 120 12.07 2.65 -0.42
C LYS A 120 12.26 4.14 -0.72
N ALA A 121 13.11 4.46 -1.69
CA ALA A 121 13.39 5.84 -2.08
C ALA A 121 12.13 6.55 -2.60
N HIS A 122 11.33 5.84 -3.41
CA HIS A 122 10.09 6.41 -3.96
C HIS A 122 9.02 6.63 -2.90
N VAL A 123 8.77 5.62 -2.05
CA VAL A 123 7.79 5.69 -0.96
C VAL A 123 8.18 6.73 0.08
N ALA A 124 9.46 6.88 0.39
CA ALA A 124 9.93 7.95 1.28
C ALA A 124 9.53 9.34 0.75
N ARG A 125 9.58 9.53 -0.58
CA ARG A 125 9.28 10.80 -1.25
C ARG A 125 7.79 11.04 -1.46
N PHE A 126 7.03 10.04 -1.92
CA PHE A 126 5.65 10.21 -2.38
C PHE A 126 4.60 9.54 -1.48
N GLY A 127 5.03 8.73 -0.52
CA GLY A 127 4.17 8.02 0.42
C GLY A 127 3.58 6.72 -0.11
N VAL A 128 3.55 6.50 -1.43
CA VAL A 128 3.00 5.28 -2.03
C VAL A 128 3.63 5.00 -3.39
N VAL A 129 3.64 3.72 -3.81
CA VAL A 129 3.96 3.31 -5.18
C VAL A 129 3.25 2.01 -5.56
N GLY A 130 2.82 1.89 -6.81
CA GLY A 130 2.47 0.63 -7.45
C GLY A 130 3.51 0.19 -8.48
N VAL A 131 3.72 -1.13 -8.60
CA VAL A 131 4.64 -1.72 -9.58
C VAL A 131 3.96 -2.88 -10.30
N ARG A 132 4.02 -2.88 -11.62
CA ARG A 132 3.53 -3.98 -12.48
C ARG A 132 4.59 -5.08 -12.57
N ARG A 133 4.20 -6.32 -12.88
CA ARG A 133 5.21 -7.35 -13.20
C ARG A 133 5.92 -7.02 -14.50
N ASP A 134 5.20 -6.66 -15.55
CA ASP A 134 5.78 -6.38 -16.86
C ASP A 134 4.82 -5.53 -17.71
N PRO A 135 5.28 -4.97 -18.85
CA PRO A 135 4.45 -4.10 -19.68
C PRO A 135 3.22 -4.76 -20.32
N SER A 136 3.19 -6.09 -20.43
CA SER A 136 2.05 -6.84 -20.98
C SER A 136 0.94 -7.08 -19.95
N HIS A 137 1.26 -6.94 -18.66
CA HIS A 137 0.32 -7.09 -17.58
C HIS A 137 -0.29 -5.75 -17.18
N MET A 138 -1.63 -5.67 -17.14
CA MET A 138 -2.34 -4.46 -16.70
C MET A 138 -2.30 -4.29 -15.18
N GLY A 139 -2.34 -5.41 -14.46
CA GLY A 139 -2.35 -5.45 -13.01
C GLY A 139 -1.03 -5.06 -12.35
N ARG A 140 -1.10 -4.64 -11.08
CA ARG A 140 0.07 -4.33 -10.25
C ARG A 140 0.27 -5.46 -9.26
N GLU A 141 1.51 -5.90 -9.14
CA GLU A 141 1.87 -7.07 -8.34
C GLU A 141 2.50 -6.68 -7.02
N LEU A 142 2.88 -5.40 -6.88
CA LEU A 142 3.36 -4.82 -5.64
C LEU A 142 2.73 -3.44 -5.45
N PHE A 143 2.24 -3.21 -4.24
CA PHE A 143 1.94 -1.88 -3.71
C PHE A 143 2.78 -1.67 -2.46
N ALA A 144 3.41 -0.52 -2.32
CA ALA A 144 4.12 -0.15 -1.11
C ALA A 144 3.66 1.21 -0.60
N PHE A 145 3.53 1.33 0.71
CA PHE A 145 2.99 2.50 1.38
C PHE A 145 3.90 2.91 2.52
N ARG A 146 4.13 4.22 2.67
CA ARG A 146 4.65 4.79 3.90
C ARG A 146 3.52 4.73 4.92
N TRP A 147 3.85 4.33 6.14
CA TRP A 147 2.86 4.09 7.18
C TRP A 147 1.85 5.25 7.36
N ASP A 148 2.37 6.47 7.54
CA ASP A 148 1.57 7.68 7.75
C ASP A 148 0.65 7.98 6.57
N TRP A 149 1.16 7.82 5.35
CA TRP A 149 0.39 8.03 4.12
C TRP A 149 -0.82 7.09 4.06
N LEU A 150 -0.62 5.82 4.43
CA LEU A 150 -1.67 4.82 4.44
C LEU A 150 -2.67 5.09 5.57
N VAL A 151 -2.22 5.36 6.79
CA VAL A 151 -3.09 5.67 7.95
C VAL A 151 -4.07 6.79 7.63
N ASP A 152 -3.58 7.90 7.08
CA ASP A 152 -4.38 9.09 6.75
C ASP A 152 -5.48 8.81 5.72
N ARG A 153 -5.32 7.74 4.92
CA ARG A 153 -6.19 7.41 3.78
C ARG A 153 -6.92 6.10 3.94
N LEU A 154 -6.62 5.32 4.98
CA LEU A 154 -7.12 3.97 5.17
C LEU A 154 -8.64 3.93 5.21
N TYR A 155 -9.27 4.93 5.83
CA TYR A 155 -10.73 5.05 5.87
C TYR A 155 -11.38 5.08 4.47
N HIS A 156 -10.72 5.68 3.48
CA HIS A 156 -11.19 5.77 2.09
C HIS A 156 -10.53 4.76 1.15
N PHE A 157 -9.71 3.83 1.68
CA PHE A 157 -9.04 2.81 0.89
C PHE A 157 -10.06 1.82 0.27
N PRO A 158 -9.87 1.36 -0.98
CA PRO A 158 -10.77 0.42 -1.64
C PRO A 158 -10.87 -0.90 -0.88
N ASP A 159 -12.10 -1.26 -0.50
CA ASP A 159 -12.37 -2.42 0.31
C ASP A 159 -12.58 -3.68 -0.55
N CYS A 160 -11.53 -4.06 -1.27
CA CYS A 160 -11.56 -5.17 -2.21
C CYS A 160 -11.37 -6.51 -1.49
N ALA A 161 -11.92 -7.59 -2.04
CA ALA A 161 -11.51 -8.94 -1.69
C ALA A 161 -10.17 -9.25 -2.36
N ALA A 162 -9.12 -9.49 -1.56
CA ALA A 162 -7.79 -9.79 -2.07
C ALA A 162 -7.78 -11.15 -2.79
N ALA A 163 -6.84 -11.32 -3.75
CA ALA A 163 -6.71 -12.53 -4.57
C ALA A 163 -7.97 -12.89 -5.40
N SER A 164 -8.89 -11.94 -5.59
CA SER A 164 -10.02 -12.03 -6.52
C SER A 164 -9.84 -11.00 -7.64
N PRO A 165 -10.24 -11.26 -8.91
CA PRO A 165 -10.00 -10.35 -10.02
C PRO A 165 -10.40 -8.90 -9.74
N TRP A 166 -9.78 -7.96 -10.46
CA TRP A 166 -10.00 -6.50 -10.42
C TRP A 166 -9.45 -5.74 -9.21
N PHE A 167 -9.07 -6.41 -8.12
CA PHE A 167 -8.69 -5.72 -6.90
C PHE A 167 -7.44 -4.83 -7.06
N ASP A 168 -6.43 -5.32 -7.77
CA ASP A 168 -5.18 -4.64 -8.06
C ASP A 168 -5.40 -3.44 -8.99
N LEU A 169 -6.26 -3.58 -9.99
CA LEU A 169 -6.70 -2.47 -10.84
C LEU A 169 -7.46 -1.40 -10.04
N ALA A 170 -8.31 -1.81 -9.10
CA ALA A 170 -9.01 -0.89 -8.19
C ALA A 170 -8.03 -0.12 -7.31
N VAL A 171 -7.04 -0.80 -6.73
CA VAL A 171 -6.00 -0.16 -5.91
C VAL A 171 -5.17 0.81 -6.76
N ALA A 172 -4.74 0.41 -7.96
CA ALA A 172 -3.97 1.26 -8.86
C ALA A 172 -4.74 2.52 -9.27
N ALA A 173 -6.01 2.38 -9.67
CA ALA A 173 -6.87 3.52 -9.99
C ALA A 173 -7.07 4.45 -8.80
N TRP A 174 -7.23 3.90 -7.59
CA TRP A 174 -7.35 4.67 -6.37
C TRP A 174 -6.07 5.44 -6.02
N ILE A 175 -4.89 4.82 -6.14
CA ILE A 175 -3.59 5.48 -5.91
C ILE A 175 -3.42 6.62 -6.91
N ARG A 176 -3.69 6.38 -8.20
CA ARG A 176 -3.65 7.40 -9.25
C ARG A 176 -4.53 8.61 -8.91
N LYS A 177 -5.75 8.37 -8.43
CA LYS A 177 -6.66 9.42 -7.99
C LYS A 177 -6.07 10.29 -6.86
N GLN A 178 -5.27 9.72 -5.95
CA GLN A 178 -4.59 10.50 -4.90
C GLN A 178 -3.57 11.51 -5.45
N PHE A 179 -3.08 11.29 -6.67
CA PHE A 179 -2.18 12.19 -7.39
C PHE A 179 -2.88 13.02 -8.48
N GLY A 180 -4.22 13.02 -8.52
CA GLY A 180 -5.01 13.78 -9.49
C GLY A 180 -5.09 13.15 -10.89
N TRP A 181 -4.69 11.90 -11.04
CA TRP A 181 -4.84 11.18 -12.31
C TRP A 181 -6.23 10.58 -12.46
N VAL A 182 -6.81 10.71 -13.66
CA VAL A 182 -8.00 9.97 -14.08
C VAL A 182 -7.56 8.65 -14.68
N SER A 183 -8.14 7.55 -14.21
CA SER A 183 -7.82 6.21 -14.70
C SER A 183 -8.88 5.75 -15.70
N THR A 184 -8.44 5.13 -16.78
CA THR A 184 -9.26 4.44 -17.79
C THR A 184 -8.67 3.05 -18.01
N MET A 185 -9.42 2.13 -18.63
CA MET A 185 -8.88 0.82 -18.98
C MET A 185 -7.62 0.92 -19.85
N ASP A 186 -7.62 1.84 -20.81
CA ASP A 186 -6.50 2.01 -21.74
C ASP A 186 -5.25 2.54 -21.04
N ASN A 187 -5.39 3.55 -20.17
CA ASN A 187 -4.23 4.18 -19.55
C ASN A 187 -3.69 3.41 -18.34
N LEU A 188 -4.39 2.37 -17.86
CA LEU A 188 -3.89 1.47 -16.81
C LEU A 188 -2.77 0.56 -17.31
N MET A 189 -2.60 0.40 -18.62
CA MET A 189 -1.47 -0.31 -19.25
C MET A 189 -0.15 0.47 -19.24
N GLU A 190 -0.16 1.71 -18.77
CA GLU A 190 1.03 2.55 -18.68
C GLU A 190 1.42 2.75 -17.22
N ASP A 191 2.68 3.04 -16.92
CA ASP A 191 3.09 3.50 -15.59
C ASP A 191 2.93 5.02 -15.50
N ARG A 192 2.26 5.50 -14.45
CA ARG A 192 2.02 6.93 -14.24
C ARG A 192 2.76 7.47 -13.02
N TYR A 193 3.86 8.18 -13.24
CA TYR A 193 4.59 8.85 -12.17
C TYR A 193 3.75 9.99 -11.55
N PRO A 194 3.73 10.17 -10.22
CA PRO A 194 4.47 9.40 -9.21
C PRO A 194 3.68 8.23 -8.60
N ALA A 195 2.48 7.90 -9.10
CA ALA A 195 1.69 6.79 -8.57
C ALA A 195 2.40 5.43 -8.76
N GLU A 196 3.11 5.28 -9.86
CA GLU A 196 3.72 4.03 -10.32
C GLU A 196 5.13 4.25 -10.84
N ILE A 197 5.94 3.19 -10.80
CA ILE A 197 7.28 3.13 -11.40
C ILE A 197 7.41 1.84 -12.22
N PRO A 198 8.22 1.83 -13.29
CA PRO A 198 8.43 0.64 -14.10
C PRO A 198 9.17 -0.45 -13.31
N ASN A 199 8.91 -1.71 -13.67
CA ASN A 199 9.61 -2.87 -13.10
C ASN A 199 11.01 -3.07 -13.72
N GLU A 200 11.91 -2.14 -13.43
CA GLU A 200 13.30 -2.19 -13.85
C GLU A 200 14.14 -3.10 -12.93
N GLY A 201 13.79 -4.38 -12.88
CA GLY A 201 14.45 -5.38 -12.05
C GLY A 201 14.07 -5.34 -10.56
N ILE A 202 12.91 -4.76 -10.23
CA ILE A 202 12.41 -4.69 -8.84
C ILE A 202 11.80 -6.04 -8.45
N LEU A 203 11.07 -6.66 -9.37
CA LEU A 203 10.30 -7.89 -9.17
C LEU A 203 10.55 -8.87 -10.31
N ILE A 204 10.44 -10.16 -10.02
CA ILE A 204 10.21 -11.21 -11.01
C ILE A 204 8.99 -12.01 -10.64
N HIS A 205 8.23 -12.45 -11.63
CA HIS A 205 7.11 -13.35 -11.43
C HIS A 205 7.50 -14.72 -12.01
N PRO A 206 7.68 -15.75 -11.16
CA PRO A 206 8.00 -17.09 -11.61
C PRO A 206 6.91 -17.62 -12.55
N TYR A 207 7.32 -18.30 -13.62
CA TYR A 207 6.35 -18.85 -14.56
C TYR A 207 5.44 -19.89 -13.88
N HIS A 208 4.13 -19.62 -13.84
CA HIS A 208 3.10 -20.57 -13.44
C HIS A 208 1.76 -20.22 -14.09
N PRO A 209 0.83 -21.16 -14.21
CA PRO A 209 -0.51 -20.89 -14.73
C PRO A 209 -1.30 -19.95 -13.82
N SER A 210 -2.13 -19.09 -14.42
CA SER A 210 -3.05 -18.21 -13.71
C SER A 210 -4.21 -19.03 -13.11
N SER A 211 -4.40 -18.95 -11.81
CA SER A 211 -5.48 -19.67 -11.10
C SER A 211 -6.80 -18.91 -11.03
N TRP A 212 -6.84 -17.65 -11.49
CA TRP A 212 -7.96 -16.74 -11.27
C TRP A 212 -9.07 -16.78 -12.34
N THR A 213 -8.80 -17.36 -13.52
CA THR A 213 -9.73 -17.31 -14.68
C THR A 213 -11.11 -17.89 -14.40
N ASN A 214 -11.21 -18.88 -13.51
CA ASN A 214 -12.48 -19.49 -13.12
C ASN A 214 -13.30 -18.65 -12.11
N SER A 215 -12.80 -17.49 -11.67
CA SER A 215 -13.41 -16.72 -10.57
C SER A 215 -14.11 -15.42 -10.99
N MET A 216 -14.17 -15.11 -12.29
CA MET A 216 -14.77 -13.86 -12.81
C MET A 216 -16.27 -13.70 -12.49
N GLU A 217 -16.99 -14.82 -12.33
CA GLU A 217 -18.42 -14.83 -12.00
C GLU A 217 -18.69 -14.92 -10.50
N MET A 218 -17.64 -15.00 -9.68
CA MET A 218 -17.79 -15.09 -8.23
C MET A 218 -18.18 -13.73 -7.62
N PRO A 219 -18.96 -13.70 -6.52
CA PRO A 219 -19.39 -12.47 -5.87
C PRO A 219 -18.24 -11.50 -5.54
N ALA A 220 -17.08 -12.00 -5.09
CA ALA A 220 -15.91 -11.17 -4.82
C ALA A 220 -15.36 -10.47 -6.07
N SER A 221 -15.41 -11.13 -7.23
CA SER A 221 -14.95 -10.54 -8.50
C SER A 221 -15.88 -9.41 -8.92
N LYS A 222 -17.20 -9.64 -8.87
CA LYS A 222 -18.21 -8.60 -9.18
C LYS A 222 -18.16 -7.43 -8.18
N TRP A 223 -17.85 -7.70 -6.92
CA TRP A 223 -17.63 -6.66 -5.92
C TRP A 223 -16.42 -5.77 -6.25
N ASN A 224 -15.27 -6.38 -6.52
CA ASN A 224 -14.06 -5.66 -6.92
C ASN A 224 -14.28 -4.88 -8.22
N GLU A 225 -14.97 -5.47 -9.20
CA GLU A 225 -15.33 -4.81 -10.47
C GLU A 225 -16.18 -3.56 -10.23
N ARG A 226 -17.18 -3.61 -9.33
CA ARG A 226 -18.00 -2.44 -8.97
C ARG A 226 -17.16 -1.34 -8.32
N ILE A 227 -16.28 -1.70 -7.39
CA ILE A 227 -15.35 -0.74 -6.77
C ILE A 227 -14.47 -0.11 -7.85
N PHE A 228 -13.87 -0.93 -8.71
CA PHE A 228 -13.01 -0.46 -9.79
C PHE A 228 -13.76 0.49 -10.74
N LYS A 229 -14.97 0.12 -11.19
CA LYS A 229 -15.83 0.98 -12.01
C LYS A 229 -16.19 2.31 -11.35
N SER A 230 -16.26 2.36 -10.01
CA SER A 230 -16.50 3.61 -9.28
C SER A 230 -15.27 4.55 -9.22
N LEU A 231 -14.08 4.03 -9.55
CA LEU A 231 -12.80 4.74 -9.49
C LEU A 231 -12.32 5.24 -10.86
N ILE A 232 -12.81 4.66 -11.94
CA ILE A 232 -12.48 5.04 -13.32
C ILE A 232 -13.58 5.93 -13.92
N VAL A 233 -13.26 6.59 -15.04
CA VAL A 233 -14.21 7.42 -15.84
C VAL A 233 -14.39 6.79 -17.21
#